data_AF-A0A3P1V8X5-F1
#
_entry.id   AF-A0A3P1V8X5-F1
#
_cell.length_a   1.000
_cell.length_b   1.000
_cell.length_c   1.000
_cell.angle_alpha   90.00
_cell.angle_beta   90.00
_cell.angle_gamma   90.00
#
_symmetry.space_group_name_H-M   'P 1'
#
loop_
_entity.id
_entity.type
_entity.pdbx_description
1 polymer ?
#
loop_
_entity_poly.entity_id
_entity_poly.type
_entity_poly.pdbx_seq_one_letter_code
_entity_poly.pdbx_strand_id
1 'polypeptide(L)'
;MKSAKVRDAVRMLWKRIEQGGGAGIVVVLYDSDDDDPEECVEATRTALEGHGAVVAVAVREYEAWFLAGIESLRGHRAIKDDAVYDKDPEVKRGAKGALEKQMVEKYVETRHQVAFSAELDLDTAAKRSPSFARFREQYLEALAAVTTAHA
;
A
#
# COMPACT_ATOMS: atom_id res chain seq x y z
N MET A 1 5.52 14.71 13.33
CA MET A 1 4.09 15.13 13.33
C MET A 1 3.27 14.00 12.71
N LYS A 2 2.37 13.31 13.45
CA LYS A 2 1.25 12.43 12.95
C LYS A 2 0.88 11.22 13.87
N SER A 3 1.65 10.85 14.90
CA SER A 3 1.39 9.63 15.71
C SER A 3 0.01 9.61 16.40
N ALA A 4 -0.35 10.66 17.14
CA ALA A 4 -1.65 10.74 17.82
C ALA A 4 -2.83 10.73 16.83
N LYS A 5 -2.70 11.39 15.68
CA LYS A 5 -3.75 11.42 14.65
C LYS A 5 -3.99 10.05 14.02
N VAL A 6 -2.91 9.30 13.75
CA VAL A 6 -3.02 7.93 13.22
C VAL A 6 -3.68 7.02 14.25
N ARG A 7 -3.26 7.09 15.52
CA ARG A 7 -3.89 6.34 16.61
C ARG A 7 -5.38 6.64 16.73
N ASP A 8 -5.76 7.91 16.73
CA ASP A 8 -7.16 8.31 16.88
C ASP A 8 -8.00 7.85 15.68
N ALA A 9 -7.44 7.89 14.46
CA ALA A 9 -8.09 7.35 13.26
C ALA A 9 -8.29 5.83 13.34
N VAL A 10 -7.26 5.07 13.76
CA VAL A 10 -7.36 3.62 13.95
C VAL A 10 -8.40 3.27 15.01
N ARG A 11 -8.42 3.99 16.14
CA ARG A 11 -9.45 3.85 17.18
C ARG A 11 -10.86 4.08 16.63
N MET A 12 -11.05 5.12 15.81
CA MET A 12 -12.35 5.42 15.21
C MET A 12 -12.79 4.32 14.23
N LEU A 13 -11.87 3.76 13.44
CA LEU A 13 -12.18 2.67 12.52
C LEU A 13 -12.57 1.38 13.25
N TRP A 14 -11.86 1.02 14.33
CA TRP A 14 -12.24 -0.12 15.16
C TRP A 14 -13.62 0.03 15.78
N LYS A 15 -13.96 1.21 16.32
CA LYS A 15 -15.31 1.47 16.84
C LYS A 15 -16.39 1.25 15.78
N ARG A 16 -16.12 1.59 14.51
CA ARG A 16 -17.05 1.35 13.40
C ARG A 16 -17.18 -0.14 13.08
N ILE A 17 -16.07 -0.87 13.07
CA ILE A 17 -16.06 -2.33 12.85
C ILE A 17 -16.86 -3.03 13.96
N GLU A 18 -16.62 -2.69 15.22
CA GLU A 18 -17.35 -3.23 16.38
C GLU A 18 -18.86 -2.96 16.28
N GLN A 19 -19.25 -1.73 15.93
CA GLN A 19 -20.65 -1.35 15.71
C GLN A 19 -21.29 -2.09 14.52
N GLY A 20 -20.48 -2.49 13.54
CA GLY A 20 -20.91 -3.18 12.32
C GLY A 20 -20.91 -4.71 12.39
N GLY A 21 -20.60 -5.32 13.54
CA GLY A 21 -20.59 -6.78 13.70
C GLY A 21 -19.21 -7.43 13.85
N GLY A 22 -18.17 -6.66 14.18
CA GLY A 22 -16.92 -7.17 14.78
C GLY A 22 -15.86 -7.73 13.81
N ALA A 23 -16.23 -8.08 12.58
CA ALA A 23 -15.29 -8.61 11.61
C ALA A 23 -14.67 -7.50 10.75
N GLY A 24 -13.36 -7.29 10.86
CA GLY A 24 -12.66 -6.33 10.00
C GLY A 24 -11.17 -6.22 10.27
N ILE A 25 -10.48 -5.54 9.36
CA ILE A 25 -9.04 -5.26 9.44
C ILE A 25 -8.87 -3.76 9.23
N VAL A 26 -8.06 -3.13 10.07
CA VAL A 26 -7.61 -1.75 9.86
C VAL A 26 -6.22 -1.80 9.22
N VAL A 27 -6.05 -1.06 8.12
CA VAL A 27 -4.76 -0.91 7.42
C VAL A 27 -4.32 0.55 7.53
N VAL A 28 -3.07 0.76 7.95
CA VAL A 28 -2.38 2.05 7.91
C VAL A 28 -1.35 1.95 6.79
N LEU A 29 -1.53 2.73 5.73
CA LEU A 29 -0.67 2.72 4.54
C LEU A 29 -0.12 4.12 4.27
N TYR A 30 1.20 4.24 4.10
CA TYR A 30 1.86 5.50 3.73
C TYR A 30 3.25 5.26 3.15
N ASP A 31 3.80 6.32 2.56
CA ASP A 31 5.13 6.35 1.93
C ASP A 31 6.23 6.56 2.97
N SER A 32 7.35 5.84 2.84
CA SER A 32 8.53 6.09 3.68
C SER A 32 9.33 7.32 3.26
N ASP A 33 9.09 7.87 2.06
CA ASP A 33 9.87 8.97 1.47
C ASP A 33 11.39 8.68 1.42
N ASP A 34 12.15 9.21 2.38
CA ASP A 34 13.58 8.96 2.57
C ASP A 34 13.89 8.34 3.94
N ASP A 35 12.87 8.10 4.77
CA ASP A 35 12.99 7.48 6.07
C ASP A 35 13.15 5.95 5.93
N ASP A 36 13.77 5.34 6.95
CA ASP A 36 13.93 3.90 7.02
C ASP A 36 12.55 3.22 7.22
N PRO A 37 12.15 2.29 6.33
CA PRO A 37 10.83 1.69 6.35
C PRO A 37 10.58 0.79 7.58
N GLU A 38 11.61 0.26 8.23
CA GLU A 38 11.47 -0.54 9.46
C GLU A 38 11.26 0.38 10.66
N GLU A 39 12.04 1.45 10.78
CA GLU A 39 11.84 2.48 11.80
C GLU A 39 10.45 3.12 11.70
N CYS A 40 9.97 3.40 10.48
CA CYS A 40 8.60 3.87 10.24
C CYS A 40 7.53 2.92 10.79
N VAL A 41 7.67 1.62 10.49
CA VAL A 41 6.73 0.59 10.98
C VAL A 41 6.73 0.53 12.50
N GLU A 42 7.90 0.47 13.13
CA GLU A 42 8.03 0.36 14.59
C GLU A 42 7.54 1.63 15.32
N ALA A 43 7.85 2.81 14.77
CA ALA A 43 7.33 4.07 15.29
C ALA A 43 5.79 4.14 15.20
N THR A 44 5.22 3.63 14.11
CA THR A 44 3.76 3.58 13.92
C THR A 44 3.12 2.59 14.88
N ARG A 45 3.66 1.36 14.99
CA ARG A 45 3.18 0.35 15.94
C ARG A 45 3.21 0.86 17.37
N THR A 46 4.30 1.51 17.77
CA THR A 46 4.41 2.17 19.07
C THR A 46 3.32 3.21 19.27
N ALA A 47 3.10 4.07 18.27
CA ALA A 47 2.07 5.11 18.31
C ALA A 47 0.64 4.56 18.41
N LEU A 48 0.38 3.35 17.91
CA LEU A 48 -0.93 2.71 17.98
C LEU A 48 -1.28 2.22 19.38
N GLU A 49 -0.34 2.15 20.33
CA GLU A 49 -0.60 1.75 21.73
C GLU A 49 -1.42 0.45 21.83
N GLY A 50 -1.05 -0.56 21.03
CA GLY A 50 -1.71 -1.88 21.01
C GLY A 50 -3.02 -1.95 20.23
N HIS A 51 -3.47 -0.88 19.58
CA HIS A 51 -4.62 -0.97 18.66
C HIS A 51 -4.19 -1.71 17.40
N GLY A 52 -4.87 -2.83 17.08
CA GLY A 52 -4.48 -3.69 15.98
C GLY A 52 -4.56 -2.97 14.63
N ALA A 53 -3.51 -3.01 13.84
CA ALA A 53 -3.56 -2.59 12.45
C ALA A 53 -2.45 -3.28 11.65
N VAL A 54 -2.71 -3.54 10.37
CA VAL A 54 -1.65 -3.85 9.41
C VAL A 54 -0.97 -2.53 9.07
N VAL A 55 0.34 -2.43 9.32
CA VAL A 55 1.13 -1.23 9.05
C VAL A 55 1.93 -1.46 7.78
N ALA A 56 1.46 -0.88 6.69
CA ALA A 56 2.06 -0.96 5.38
C ALA A 56 2.85 0.32 5.09
N VAL A 57 4.15 0.18 4.88
CA VAL A 57 5.01 1.30 4.51
C VAL A 57 5.55 1.02 3.12
N ALA A 58 5.11 1.80 2.12
CA ALA A 58 5.64 1.74 0.77
C ALA A 58 7.04 2.37 0.78
N VAL A 59 8.04 1.62 0.31
CA VAL A 59 9.41 2.12 0.30
C VAL A 59 9.51 3.26 -0.70
N ARG A 60 9.92 4.43 -0.18
CA ARG A 60 9.98 5.72 -0.85
C ARG A 60 8.62 6.27 -1.27
N GLU A 61 7.94 5.66 -2.22
CA GLU A 61 6.73 6.21 -2.85
C GLU A 61 5.76 5.07 -3.20
N TYR A 62 4.46 5.24 -2.95
CA TYR A 62 3.42 4.28 -3.29
C TYR A 62 3.43 3.88 -4.77
N GLU A 63 3.78 4.82 -5.65
CA GLU A 63 3.89 4.58 -7.10
C GLU A 63 4.94 3.51 -7.46
N ALA A 64 5.88 3.19 -6.56
CA ALA A 64 6.79 2.06 -6.73
C ALA A 64 6.04 0.73 -6.87
N TRP A 65 4.93 0.55 -6.16
CA TRP A 65 4.11 -0.66 -6.25
C TRP A 65 3.44 -0.80 -7.63
N PHE A 66 3.04 0.31 -8.24
CA PHE A 66 2.54 0.30 -9.62
C PHE A 66 3.64 0.01 -10.64
N LEU A 67 4.86 0.54 -10.44
CA LEU A 67 5.99 0.19 -11.29
C LEU A 67 6.36 -1.30 -11.18
N ALA A 68 6.21 -1.88 -9.99
CA ALA A 68 6.45 -3.31 -9.77
C ALA A 68 5.52 -4.18 -10.61
N GLY A 69 4.24 -3.81 -10.73
CA GLY A 69 3.24 -4.53 -11.53
C GLY A 69 2.83 -3.86 -12.84
N ILE A 70 3.64 -2.94 -13.40
CA ILE A 70 3.22 -2.03 -14.48
C ILE A 70 2.63 -2.74 -15.71
N GLU A 71 3.13 -3.93 -16.03
CA GLU A 71 2.66 -4.69 -17.18
C GLU A 71 1.20 -5.15 -17.06
N SER A 72 0.74 -5.39 -15.84
CA SER A 72 -0.67 -5.70 -15.57
C SER A 72 -1.60 -4.52 -15.83
N LEU A 73 -1.07 -3.29 -15.76
CA LEU A 73 -1.84 -2.07 -15.95
C LEU A 73 -1.96 -1.65 -17.43
N ARG A 74 -1.32 -2.37 -18.37
CA ARG A 74 -1.38 -2.06 -19.82
C ARG A 74 -2.80 -2.06 -20.39
N GLY A 75 -3.75 -2.73 -19.73
CA GLY A 75 -5.17 -2.69 -20.11
C GLY A 75 -5.89 -1.39 -19.74
N HIS A 76 -5.33 -0.59 -18.83
CA HIS A 76 -5.92 0.67 -18.40
C HIS A 76 -5.62 1.79 -19.40
N ARG A 77 -6.65 2.53 -19.83
CA ARG A 77 -6.56 3.62 -20.83
C ARG A 77 -5.52 4.72 -20.59
N ALA A 78 -5.02 4.84 -19.36
CA ALA A 78 -4.06 5.86 -18.94
C ALA A 78 -2.60 5.37 -19.03
N ILE A 79 -2.40 4.07 -19.24
CA ILE A 79 -1.10 3.40 -19.32
C ILE A 79 -0.81 3.08 -20.79
N LYS A 80 0.46 3.15 -21.19
CA LYS A 80 0.86 2.78 -22.54
C LYS A 80 0.74 1.28 -22.75
N ASP A 81 0.34 0.85 -23.93
CA ASP A 81 0.24 -0.57 -24.29
C ASP A 81 1.60 -1.29 -24.19
N ASP A 82 2.70 -0.56 -24.39
CA ASP A 82 4.08 -1.05 -24.30
C ASP A 82 4.75 -0.73 -22.95
N ALA A 83 3.99 -0.29 -21.94
CA ALA A 83 4.53 0.13 -20.65
C ALA A 83 5.36 -0.97 -20.01
N VAL A 84 6.60 -0.67 -19.66
CA VAL A 84 7.54 -1.62 -19.04
C VAL A 84 8.46 -0.89 -18.09
N TYR A 85 8.79 -1.54 -16.98
CA TYR A 85 9.74 -1.02 -16.02
C TYR A 85 10.63 -2.16 -15.53
N ASP A 86 11.85 -2.23 -16.05
CA ASP A 86 12.83 -3.31 -15.84
C ASP A 86 13.76 -3.08 -14.63
N LYS A 87 13.73 -1.87 -14.08
CA LYS A 87 14.54 -1.48 -12.92
C LYS A 87 13.90 -1.92 -11.62
N ASP A 88 14.68 -1.85 -10.55
CA ASP A 88 14.15 -1.95 -9.20
C ASP A 88 13.19 -0.78 -8.92
N PRO A 89 11.92 -1.06 -8.56
CA PRO A 89 10.91 -0.02 -8.31
C PRO A 89 11.17 0.76 -7.01
N GLU A 90 11.88 0.20 -6.03
CA GLU A 90 12.07 0.78 -4.70
C GLU A 90 13.42 1.51 -4.53
N VAL A 91 14.42 1.22 -5.37
CA VAL A 91 15.76 1.83 -5.25
C VAL A 91 15.79 3.29 -5.68
N LYS A 92 15.02 3.68 -6.71
CA LYS A 92 15.15 5.00 -7.33
C LYS A 92 14.10 5.99 -6.79
N ARG A 93 14.55 7.17 -6.35
CA ARG A 93 13.66 8.32 -6.08
C ARG A 93 12.90 8.77 -7.34
N GLY A 94 11.65 9.18 -7.18
CA GLY A 94 10.80 9.62 -8.29
C GLY A 94 10.12 8.47 -9.01
N ALA A 95 9.55 7.53 -8.26
CA ALA A 95 8.69 6.47 -8.78
C ALA A 95 7.48 7.08 -9.50
N LYS A 96 6.91 8.18 -8.97
CA LYS A 96 5.87 8.94 -9.67
C LYS A 96 6.30 9.41 -11.06
N GLY A 97 7.48 10.00 -11.17
CA GLY A 97 8.01 10.47 -12.47
C GLY A 97 8.38 9.32 -13.41
N ALA A 98 8.76 8.15 -12.87
CA ALA A 98 8.94 6.94 -13.66
C ALA A 98 7.61 6.35 -14.15
N LEU A 99 6.57 6.37 -13.31
CA LEU A 99 5.22 5.94 -13.65
C LEU A 99 4.62 6.85 -14.73
N GLU A 100 4.77 8.18 -14.60
CA GLU A 100 4.32 9.14 -15.62
C GLU A 100 4.93 8.87 -16.99
N LYS A 101 6.15 8.36 -17.07
CA LYS A 101 6.78 7.97 -18.35
C LYS A 101 6.15 6.74 -18.99
N GLN A 102 5.45 5.92 -18.20
CA GLN A 102 4.69 4.75 -18.66
C GLN A 102 3.23 5.08 -18.96
N MET A 103 2.83 6.35 -18.77
CA MET A 103 1.47 6.82 -18.98
C MET A 103 1.32 7.64 -20.26
N VAL A 104 0.09 7.72 -20.75
CA VAL A 104 -0.29 8.59 -21.89
C VAL A 104 -0.82 9.95 -21.43
N GLU A 105 -1.03 10.12 -20.13
CA GLU A 105 -1.47 11.35 -19.50
C GLU A 105 -0.71 11.59 -18.18
N LYS A 106 -0.82 12.81 -17.63
CA LYS A 106 -0.17 13.15 -16.35
C LYS A 106 -0.76 12.33 -15.21
N TYR A 107 0.08 11.91 -14.26
CA TYR A 107 -0.38 11.19 -13.10
C TYR A 107 -1.15 12.10 -12.12
N VAL A 108 -2.31 11.63 -11.67
CA VAL A 108 -3.20 12.29 -10.72
C VAL A 108 -3.53 11.28 -9.62
N GLU A 109 -2.92 11.46 -8.45
CA GLU A 109 -2.96 10.52 -7.32
C GLU A 109 -4.38 10.08 -6.96
N THR A 110 -5.29 11.03 -6.73
CA THR A 110 -6.67 10.74 -6.29
C THR A 110 -7.48 9.89 -7.28
N ARG A 111 -7.16 9.98 -8.57
CA ARG A 111 -7.85 9.22 -9.63
C ARG A 111 -7.14 7.90 -9.91
N HIS A 112 -5.83 7.96 -10.07
CA HIS A 112 -5.05 6.83 -10.56
C HIS A 112 -4.68 5.84 -9.48
N GLN A 113 -4.44 6.27 -8.24
CA GLN A 113 -4.15 5.31 -7.17
C GLN A 113 -5.33 4.35 -7.00
N VAL A 114 -6.56 4.85 -7.02
CA VAL A 114 -7.76 4.01 -6.92
C VAL A 114 -7.88 3.05 -8.11
N ALA A 115 -7.74 3.56 -9.34
CA ALA A 115 -7.90 2.76 -10.55
C ALA A 115 -6.80 1.71 -10.71
N PHE A 116 -5.54 2.10 -10.51
CA PHE A 116 -4.40 1.20 -10.68
C PHE A 116 -4.37 0.14 -9.58
N SER A 117 -4.71 0.48 -8.33
CA SER A 117 -4.78 -0.52 -7.26
C SER A 117 -5.89 -1.55 -7.47
N ALA A 118 -6.94 -1.21 -8.22
CA ALA A 118 -8.00 -2.16 -8.57
C ALA A 118 -7.59 -3.16 -9.67
N GLU A 119 -6.61 -2.80 -10.51
CA GLU A 119 -6.18 -3.60 -11.67
C GLU A 119 -4.80 -4.24 -11.49
N LEU A 120 -4.03 -3.82 -10.48
CA LEU A 120 -2.68 -4.28 -10.24
C LEU A 120 -2.64 -5.79 -9.98
N ASP A 121 -1.80 -6.50 -10.73
CA ASP A 121 -1.46 -7.90 -10.43
C ASP A 121 -0.62 -7.97 -9.14
N LEU A 122 -1.28 -8.37 -8.04
CA LEU A 122 -0.68 -8.37 -6.70
C LEU A 122 0.44 -9.40 -6.55
N ASP A 123 0.46 -10.46 -7.36
CA ASP A 123 1.53 -11.46 -7.36
C ASP A 123 2.82 -10.92 -7.98
N THR A 124 2.71 -10.22 -9.10
CA THR A 124 3.82 -9.59 -9.79
C THR A 124 4.35 -8.42 -8.96
N ALA A 125 3.47 -7.61 -8.37
CA ALA A 125 3.86 -6.55 -7.45
C ALA A 125 4.67 -7.11 -6.27
N ALA A 126 4.17 -8.16 -5.59
CA ALA A 126 4.89 -8.76 -4.46
C ALA A 126 6.22 -9.40 -4.84
N LYS A 127 6.34 -10.00 -6.03
CA LYS A 127 7.63 -10.56 -6.49
C LYS A 127 8.69 -9.49 -6.74
N ARG A 128 8.27 -8.27 -7.07
CA ARG A 128 9.17 -7.18 -7.52
C ARG A 128 9.34 -6.04 -6.52
N SER A 129 8.49 -5.97 -5.50
CA SER A 129 8.51 -4.94 -4.46
C SER A 129 8.52 -5.61 -3.08
N PRO A 130 9.68 -5.65 -2.40
CA PRO A 130 9.79 -6.17 -1.03
C PRO A 130 8.80 -5.53 -0.05
N SER A 131 8.57 -4.22 -0.16
CA SER A 131 7.64 -3.52 0.72
C SER A 131 6.18 -3.91 0.47
N PHE A 132 5.78 -4.12 -0.79
CA PHE A 132 4.46 -4.66 -1.12
C PHE A 132 4.32 -6.11 -0.66
N ALA A 133 5.35 -6.95 -0.83
CA ALA A 133 5.34 -8.34 -0.40
C ALA A 133 5.06 -8.46 1.11
N ARG A 134 5.77 -7.65 1.91
CA ARG A 134 5.59 -7.57 3.36
C ARG A 134 4.20 -7.09 3.75
N PHE A 135 3.67 -6.07 3.07
CA PHE A 135 2.28 -5.62 3.29
C PHE A 135 1.29 -6.75 3.02
N ARG A 136 1.42 -7.41 1.86
CA ARG A 136 0.51 -8.48 1.44
C ARG A 136 0.51 -9.65 2.41
N GLU A 137 1.68 -10.07 2.87
CA GLU A 137 1.83 -11.13 3.88
C GLU A 137 1.07 -10.78 5.15
N GLN A 138 1.35 -9.62 5.76
CA GLN A 138 0.69 -9.17 6.98
C GLN A 138 -0.82 -9.00 6.82
N TYR A 139 -1.27 -8.52 5.66
CA TYR A 139 -2.68 -8.39 5.35
C TYR A 139 -3.38 -9.75 5.28
N LEU A 140 -2.77 -10.73 4.59
CA LEU A 140 -3.33 -12.08 4.48
C LEU A 140 -3.36 -12.80 5.83
N GLU A 141 -2.34 -12.62 6.68
CA GLU A 141 -2.33 -13.14 8.05
C GLU A 141 -3.48 -12.54 8.88
N ALA A 142 -3.65 -11.22 8.82
CA ALA A 142 -4.76 -10.55 9.51
C ALA A 142 -6.13 -11.03 8.99
N LEU A 143 -6.26 -11.25 7.68
CA LEU A 143 -7.47 -11.75 7.05
C LEU A 143 -7.80 -13.18 7.48
N ALA A 144 -6.80 -14.05 7.55
CA ALA A 144 -6.96 -15.41 8.05
C ALA A 144 -7.40 -15.42 9.53
N ALA A 145 -6.82 -14.55 10.36
CA ALA A 145 -7.18 -14.42 11.77
C ALA A 145 -8.63 -13.96 11.96
N VAL A 146 -9.07 -12.95 11.19
CA VAL A 146 -10.46 -12.46 11.24
C VAL A 146 -11.44 -13.52 10.75
N THR A 147 -11.12 -14.24 9.68
CA THR A 147 -11.97 -15.31 9.14
C THR A 147 -12.13 -16.45 10.13
N THR A 148 -11.05 -16.84 10.82
CA THR A 148 -11.07 -17.89 11.84
C THR A 148 -11.86 -17.49 13.08
N ALA A 149 -11.77 -16.22 13.50
CA ALA A 149 -12.48 -15.72 14.68
C ALA A 149 -14.01 -15.58 14.48
N HIS A 150 -14.49 -15.59 13.23
CA HIS A 150 -15.91 -15.40 12.89
C HIS A 150 -16.53 -16.60 12.14
N ALA A 151 -15.81 -17.72 12.02
CA ALA A 151 -16.31 -19.00 11.53
C ALA A 151 -16.92 -19.83 12.68
#